data_AF-A0A1S2CHQ1-F1
#
_entry.id   AF-A0A1S2CHQ1-F1
#
_cell.length_a   1.000
_cell.length_b   1.000
_cell.length_c   1.000
_cell.angle_alpha   90.00
_cell.angle_beta   90.00
_cell.angle_gamma   90.00
#
_symmetry.space_group_name_H-M   'P 1'
#
loop_
_entity.id
_entity.type
_entity.pdbx_description
1 polymer ?
#
loop_
_entity_poly.entity_id
_entity_poly.type
_entity_poly.pdbx_seq_one_letter_code
_entity_poly.pdbx_strand_id
1 'polypeptide(L)'
;MDYRPLALGALALFVFQICSAQPPKLKLVTFEAPPYQEVGASGHGQKDISGETVETVTCAAEQAGWSVHISLAPQKRAVHSLKTNSADGYFAAAPSAELDAIASRSYPVVLEKWYFFTPSSLPKPGKHRIGAVDGSNEEAWLKSNGYNVYLSVTSPGQLLALLKRKRIDAALMDERVMEWLSSKSRPFIEGLHPHFLRYAPLHFYLAKAFQKKHPEFLPAFNRALPACMEKTMTLTSRETKHIEVLTKRLLTELTELLDIQQALRAGLQPGTLAEILTIDSKWRALAPEAILPLASHILALPASKTLEAWQRSYQGLVTEVMVINHMGAIAAMSQLTSDFWQGDEPKFLEVAGSELAATSHIRKTLFISPIRYDQSTARFQVTVSVPIFSGDGETPNGVMALGLDIEKAMGI
;
A
#
# COMPACT_ATOMS: atom_id res chain seq x y z
N MET A 1 10.67 63.79 54.10
CA MET A 1 11.01 63.75 52.65
C MET A 1 11.59 62.37 52.40
N ASP A 2 10.72 61.40 52.09
CA ASP A 2 11.11 60.01 51.83
C ASP A 2 11.33 59.83 50.33
N TYR A 3 12.56 59.47 49.94
CA TYR A 3 12.88 59.08 48.57
C TYR A 3 13.03 57.55 48.51
N ARG A 4 12.06 56.89 47.87
CA ARG A 4 12.18 55.49 47.42
C ARG A 4 12.91 55.46 46.06
N PRO A 5 13.94 54.64 45.85
CA PRO A 5 14.44 54.38 44.51
C PRO A 5 13.58 53.31 43.82
N LEU A 6 13.02 53.69 42.67
CA LEU A 6 12.40 52.78 41.70
C LEU A 6 13.49 52.00 40.96
N ALA A 7 13.54 50.68 41.16
CA ALA A 7 14.29 49.78 40.29
C ALA A 7 13.42 49.41 39.09
N LEU A 8 13.71 50.01 37.92
CA LEU A 8 13.16 49.54 36.63
C LEU A 8 13.97 48.32 36.18
N GLY A 9 13.36 47.13 36.24
CA GLY A 9 13.85 45.93 35.58
C GLY A 9 13.48 45.98 34.09
N ALA A 10 14.47 46.06 33.21
CA ALA A 10 14.27 45.92 31.77
C ALA A 10 14.13 44.43 31.41
N LEU A 11 12.92 44.01 31.06
CA LEU A 11 12.64 42.67 30.55
C LEU A 11 12.96 42.65 29.05
N ALA A 12 14.08 42.04 28.66
CA ALA A 12 14.42 41.84 27.24
C ALA A 12 13.54 40.73 26.64
N LEU A 13 12.52 41.13 25.88
CA LEU A 13 11.74 40.23 25.02
C LEU A 13 12.62 39.79 23.84
N PHE A 14 13.18 38.57 23.93
CA PHE A 14 13.75 37.89 22.77
C PHE A 14 12.63 37.53 21.80
N VAL A 15 12.45 38.36 20.77
CA VAL A 15 11.64 38.03 19.60
C VAL A 15 12.41 36.97 18.80
N PHE A 16 12.05 35.70 18.95
CA PHE A 16 12.46 34.68 18.01
C PHE A 16 11.82 35.00 16.66
N GLN A 17 12.60 35.56 15.74
CA GLN A 17 12.19 35.60 14.34
C GLN A 17 12.17 34.18 13.81
N ILE A 18 10.96 33.60 13.71
CA ILE A 18 10.73 32.37 12.96
C ILE A 18 10.88 32.75 11.48
N CYS A 19 12.08 32.58 10.95
CA CYS A 19 12.32 32.67 9.52
C CYS A 19 11.70 31.41 8.89
N SER A 20 10.46 31.52 8.40
CA SER A 20 9.88 30.48 7.54
C SER A 20 10.61 30.50 6.20
N ALA A 21 11.72 29.75 6.12
CA ALA A 21 12.35 29.44 4.84
C ALA A 21 11.35 28.66 3.98
N GLN A 22 11.13 29.10 2.74
CA GLN A 22 10.29 28.34 1.80
C GLN A 22 10.86 26.94 1.63
N PRO A 23 10.01 25.89 1.60
CA PRO A 23 10.50 24.53 1.44
C PRO A 23 11.29 24.41 0.13
N PRO A 24 12.45 23.75 0.16
CA PRO A 24 13.25 23.57 -1.05
C PRO A 24 12.44 22.80 -2.11
N LYS A 25 12.79 23.02 -3.38
CA LYS A 25 12.06 22.48 -4.53
C LYS A 25 12.72 21.20 -5.04
N LEU A 26 11.92 20.16 -5.21
CA LEU A 26 12.29 18.86 -5.77
C LEU A 26 11.82 18.77 -7.23
N LYS A 27 12.75 18.61 -8.18
CA LYS A 27 12.43 18.51 -9.62
C LYS A 27 12.13 17.07 -10.00
N LEU A 28 10.89 16.82 -10.37
CA LEU A 28 10.40 15.49 -10.68
C LEU A 28 10.05 15.37 -12.16
N VAL A 29 10.28 14.18 -12.70
CA VAL A 29 9.80 13.77 -14.02
C VAL A 29 8.90 12.55 -13.89
N THR A 30 7.90 12.44 -14.74
CA THR A 30 7.02 11.28 -14.88
C THR A 30 6.49 11.19 -16.31
N PHE A 31 5.60 10.26 -16.63
CA PHE A 31 4.99 10.06 -17.95
C PHE A 31 3.47 10.09 -17.85
N GLU A 32 2.77 10.49 -18.91
CA GLU A 32 1.30 10.54 -18.89
C GLU A 32 0.69 9.13 -18.82
N ALA A 33 -0.12 8.87 -17.78
CA ALA A 33 -0.93 7.68 -17.60
C ALA A 33 -2.16 8.00 -16.74
N PRO A 34 -3.23 8.55 -17.34
CA PRO A 34 -4.47 8.83 -16.61
C PRO A 34 -5.10 7.53 -16.08
N PRO A 35 -5.69 7.52 -14.86
CA PRO A 35 -5.92 8.67 -13.97
C PRO A 35 -4.78 8.96 -12.97
N TYR A 36 -3.64 8.26 -13.07
CA TYR A 36 -2.53 8.35 -12.12
C TYR A 36 -1.73 9.64 -12.27
N GLN A 37 -1.42 10.00 -13.50
CA GLN A 37 -0.80 11.28 -13.83
C GLN A 37 -1.24 11.75 -15.22
N GLU A 38 -1.81 12.94 -15.28
CA GLU A 38 -2.33 13.55 -16.49
C GLU A 38 -2.13 15.06 -16.50
N VAL A 39 -2.26 15.67 -17.68
CA VAL A 39 -2.29 17.12 -17.78
C VAL A 39 -3.66 17.59 -17.31
N GLY A 40 -3.69 18.29 -16.18
CA GLY A 40 -4.89 18.93 -15.64
C GLY A 40 -5.39 20.07 -16.52
N ALA A 41 -6.68 20.34 -16.44
CA ALA A 41 -7.29 21.50 -17.08
C ALA A 41 -7.34 22.66 -16.06
N SER A 42 -6.37 23.56 -16.07
CA SER A 42 -6.44 24.82 -15.32
C SER A 42 -6.54 26.03 -16.25
N GLY A 43 -7.49 26.92 -15.96
CA GLY A 43 -7.92 28.05 -16.80
C GLY A 43 -6.94 29.24 -16.91
N HIS A 44 -5.67 29.07 -16.52
CA HIS A 44 -4.67 30.15 -16.45
C HIS A 44 -3.37 29.86 -17.23
N GLY A 45 -3.41 28.96 -18.21
CA GLY A 45 -2.31 28.77 -19.17
C GLY A 45 -1.07 28.04 -18.64
N GLN A 46 -1.04 27.67 -17.36
CA GLN A 46 -0.05 26.78 -16.78
C GLN A 46 -0.61 25.35 -16.80
N LYS A 47 0.10 24.42 -17.45
CA LYS A 47 -0.30 23.01 -17.50
C LYS A 47 0.06 22.37 -16.16
N ASP A 48 -0.87 22.39 -15.22
CA ASP A 48 -0.69 21.66 -13.97
C ASP A 48 -0.77 20.15 -14.25
N ILE A 49 0.10 19.37 -13.62
CA ILE A 49 0.08 17.91 -13.69
C ILE A 49 -0.67 17.44 -12.45
N SER A 50 -1.69 16.62 -12.64
CA SER A 50 -2.57 16.12 -11.60
C SER A 50 -2.78 14.61 -11.72
N GLY A 51 -3.43 14.01 -10.74
CA GLY A 51 -3.76 12.59 -10.75
C GLY A 51 -3.33 11.90 -9.46
N GLU A 52 -3.76 10.66 -9.32
CA GLU A 52 -3.65 9.91 -8.07
C GLU A 52 -2.21 9.72 -7.58
N THR A 53 -1.30 9.30 -8.46
CA THR A 53 0.11 9.11 -8.09
C THR A 53 0.81 10.44 -7.89
N VAL A 54 0.39 11.49 -8.62
CA VAL A 54 0.88 12.86 -8.40
C VAL A 54 0.54 13.34 -7.00
N GLU A 55 -0.70 13.13 -6.56
CA GLU A 55 -1.16 13.49 -5.21
C GLU A 55 -0.40 12.70 -4.13
N THR A 56 -0.23 11.38 -4.30
CA THR A 56 0.54 10.55 -3.37
C THR A 56 1.99 11.04 -3.24
N VAL A 57 2.68 11.26 -4.36
CA VAL A 57 4.09 11.71 -4.36
C VAL A 57 4.23 13.12 -3.80
N THR A 58 3.30 14.02 -4.12
CA THR A 58 3.28 15.39 -3.60
C THR A 58 3.08 15.38 -2.08
N CYS A 59 2.07 14.66 -1.59
CA CYS A 59 1.80 14.49 -0.16
C CYS A 59 3.04 13.96 0.59
N ALA A 60 3.67 12.91 0.08
CA ALA A 60 4.83 12.31 0.73
C ALA A 60 6.08 13.22 0.69
N ALA A 61 6.29 13.96 -0.40
CA ALA A 61 7.38 14.92 -0.50
C ALA A 61 7.17 16.13 0.44
N GLU A 62 5.94 16.62 0.56
CA GLU A 62 5.59 17.73 1.46
C GLU A 62 5.76 17.34 2.92
N GLN A 63 5.32 16.13 3.31
CA GLN A 63 5.58 15.60 4.65
C GLN A 63 7.07 15.36 4.92
N ALA A 64 7.87 15.13 3.87
CA ALA A 64 9.33 15.08 3.95
C ALA A 64 9.99 16.48 3.94
N GLY A 65 9.21 17.57 3.88
CA GLY A 65 9.67 18.96 3.94
C GLY A 65 10.00 19.61 2.58
N TRP A 66 9.54 19.04 1.47
CA TRP A 66 9.86 19.50 0.11
C TRP A 66 8.63 19.87 -0.70
N SER A 67 8.74 20.94 -1.48
CA SER A 67 7.75 21.23 -2.53
C SER A 67 8.18 20.58 -3.84
N VAL A 68 7.22 20.18 -4.68
CA VAL A 68 7.52 19.48 -5.95
C VAL A 68 7.31 20.36 -7.16
N HIS A 69 8.15 20.17 -8.18
CA HIS A 69 7.91 20.65 -9.53
C HIS A 69 7.96 19.46 -10.49
N ILE A 70 6.82 19.13 -11.09
CA ILE A 70 6.66 17.91 -11.89
C ILE A 70 6.66 18.28 -13.37
N SER A 71 7.25 17.41 -14.20
CA SER A 71 7.24 17.51 -15.65
C SER A 71 6.90 16.16 -16.29
N LEU A 72 6.23 16.18 -17.46
CA LEU A 72 5.92 14.97 -18.23
C LEU A 72 6.96 14.73 -19.32
N ALA A 73 7.40 13.49 -19.43
CA ALA A 73 8.24 13.00 -20.52
C ALA A 73 7.95 11.51 -20.79
N PRO A 74 8.13 11.02 -22.04
CA PRO A 74 8.21 9.59 -22.32
C PRO A 74 9.21 8.90 -21.38
N GLN A 75 8.90 7.68 -20.94
CA GLN A 75 9.65 7.00 -19.89
C GLN A 75 11.17 6.88 -20.18
N LYS A 76 11.55 6.56 -21.43
CA LYS A 76 12.97 6.56 -21.84
C LYS A 76 13.67 7.91 -21.61
N ARG A 77 12.97 9.04 -21.83
CA ARG A 77 13.50 10.38 -21.53
C ARG A 77 13.53 10.65 -20.03
N ALA A 78 12.53 10.19 -19.26
CA ALA A 78 12.55 10.31 -17.80
C ALA A 78 13.76 9.60 -17.17
N VAL A 79 14.07 8.38 -17.63
CA VAL A 79 15.29 7.65 -17.25
C VAL A 79 16.55 8.45 -17.60
N HIS A 80 16.60 9.04 -18.80
CA HIS A 80 17.73 9.88 -19.21
C HIS A 80 17.87 11.15 -18.36
N SER A 81 16.76 11.77 -17.94
CA SER A 81 16.79 12.93 -17.05
C SER A 81 17.39 12.61 -15.68
N LEU A 82 17.10 11.44 -15.13
CA LEU A 82 17.76 10.95 -13.91
C LEU A 82 19.26 10.70 -14.13
N LYS A 83 19.64 10.01 -15.21
CA LYS A 83 21.05 9.74 -15.54
C LYS A 83 21.89 11.00 -15.64
N THR A 84 21.31 12.06 -16.20
CA THR A 84 21.98 13.35 -16.42
C THR A 84 21.86 14.29 -15.23
N ASN A 85 21.17 13.89 -14.14
CA ASN A 85 20.84 14.73 -12.98
C ASN A 85 20.10 16.02 -13.37
N SER A 86 19.33 16.00 -14.46
CA SER A 86 18.45 17.11 -14.84
C SER A 86 17.09 17.04 -14.12
N ALA A 87 16.75 15.87 -13.57
CA ALA A 87 15.69 15.68 -12.58
C ALA A 87 16.27 15.07 -11.30
N ASP A 88 15.69 15.43 -10.16
CA ASP A 88 16.04 14.90 -8.83
C ASP A 88 15.36 13.55 -8.56
N GLY A 89 14.19 13.33 -9.16
CA GLY A 89 13.43 12.09 -9.03
C GLY A 89 12.58 11.73 -10.26
N TYR A 90 12.29 10.43 -10.41
CA TYR A 90 11.37 9.86 -11.40
C TYR A 90 10.40 8.93 -10.70
N PHE A 91 9.09 9.05 -10.93
CA PHE A 91 8.09 8.18 -10.29
C PHE A 91 7.19 7.43 -11.26
N ALA A 92 6.38 6.52 -10.70
CA ALA A 92 5.59 5.53 -11.42
C ALA A 92 6.47 4.59 -12.27
N ALA A 93 7.68 4.27 -11.78
CA ALA A 93 8.60 3.39 -12.47
C ALA A 93 8.66 2.00 -11.81
N ALA A 94 8.61 0.94 -12.62
CA ALA A 94 8.79 -0.42 -12.14
C ALA A 94 10.23 -0.67 -11.64
N PRO A 95 10.46 -1.73 -10.84
CA PRO A 95 11.81 -2.24 -10.56
C PRO A 95 12.66 -2.37 -11.84
N SER A 96 13.82 -1.73 -11.86
CA SER A 96 14.71 -1.71 -13.03
C SER A 96 16.18 -1.67 -12.61
N ALA A 97 16.96 -2.64 -13.07
CA ALA A 97 18.40 -2.69 -12.82
C ALA A 97 19.12 -1.43 -13.35
N GLU A 98 18.62 -0.85 -14.44
CA GLU A 98 19.16 0.40 -15.00
C GLU A 98 18.93 1.59 -14.05
N LEU A 99 17.76 1.66 -13.42
CA LEU A 99 17.44 2.71 -12.45
C LEU A 99 18.14 2.47 -11.11
N ASP A 100 18.18 1.23 -10.61
CA ASP A 100 18.87 0.85 -9.37
C ASP A 100 20.38 1.17 -9.41
N ALA A 101 20.97 1.16 -10.61
CA ALA A 101 22.37 1.56 -10.81
C ALA A 101 22.61 3.06 -10.52
N ILE A 102 21.65 3.94 -10.79
CA ILE A 102 21.83 5.40 -10.78
C ILE A 102 21.00 6.14 -9.71
N ALA A 103 19.99 5.48 -9.16
CA ALA A 103 19.02 6.04 -8.25
C ALA A 103 18.71 5.06 -7.10
N SER A 104 18.08 5.58 -6.06
CA SER A 104 17.58 4.80 -4.92
C SER A 104 16.06 4.82 -4.91
N ARG A 105 15.48 3.64 -4.71
CA ARG A 105 14.05 3.40 -4.84
C ARG A 105 13.30 3.59 -3.52
N SER A 106 12.14 4.23 -3.56
CA SER A 106 11.20 4.33 -2.44
C SER A 106 10.41 3.02 -2.24
N TYR A 107 9.57 2.97 -1.21
CA TYR A 107 8.43 2.04 -1.22
C TYR A 107 7.47 2.39 -2.37
N PRO A 108 6.61 1.44 -2.80
CA PRO A 108 5.69 1.68 -3.90
C PRO A 108 4.85 2.94 -3.66
N VAL A 109 4.71 3.78 -4.69
CA VAL A 109 3.88 5.00 -4.68
C VAL A 109 2.55 4.80 -5.41
N VAL A 110 2.43 3.69 -6.13
CA VAL A 110 1.19 3.21 -6.75
C VAL A 110 1.31 1.70 -6.99
N LEU A 111 0.16 1.02 -6.98
CA LEU A 111 0.04 -0.39 -7.35
C LEU A 111 -0.87 -0.49 -8.57
N GLU A 112 -0.28 -0.73 -9.73
CA GLU A 112 -1.04 -0.98 -10.95
C GLU A 112 -1.51 -2.43 -11.02
N LYS A 113 -2.59 -2.67 -11.76
CA LYS A 113 -3.11 -4.02 -12.02
C LYS A 113 -2.99 -4.30 -13.49
N TRP A 114 -2.03 -5.14 -13.84
CA TRP A 114 -1.72 -5.42 -15.24
C TRP A 114 -2.55 -6.58 -15.75
N TYR A 115 -3.14 -6.37 -16.92
CA TYR A 115 -3.96 -7.35 -17.63
C TYR A 115 -3.49 -7.50 -19.06
N PHE A 116 -3.58 -8.72 -19.57
CA PHE A 116 -3.68 -8.94 -21.01
C PHE A 116 -5.12 -8.71 -21.44
N PHE A 117 -5.33 -7.68 -22.26
CA PHE A 117 -6.60 -7.45 -22.93
C PHE A 117 -6.61 -8.13 -24.29
N THR A 118 -7.60 -8.99 -24.52
CA THR A 118 -7.68 -9.82 -25.74
C THR A 118 -9.05 -9.68 -26.42
N PRO A 119 -9.14 -9.73 -27.75
CA PRO A 119 -10.43 -9.70 -28.46
C PRO A 119 -11.23 -11.02 -28.40
N SER A 120 -10.69 -12.08 -27.79
CA SER A 120 -11.30 -13.42 -27.73
C SER A 120 -11.09 -14.06 -26.37
N SER A 121 -12.06 -14.86 -25.91
CA SER A 121 -12.13 -15.43 -24.56
C SER A 121 -11.01 -16.41 -24.19
N LEU A 122 -10.27 -16.94 -25.17
CA LEU A 122 -9.20 -17.90 -24.94
C LEU A 122 -7.90 -17.41 -25.58
N PRO A 123 -6.78 -17.32 -24.85
CA PRO A 123 -5.47 -17.19 -25.49
C PRO A 123 -5.18 -18.49 -26.25
N LYS A 124 -5.19 -18.43 -27.59
CA LYS A 124 -4.70 -19.53 -28.43
C LYS A 124 -3.22 -19.81 -28.12
N PRO A 125 -2.83 -21.02 -27.70
CA PRO A 125 -1.42 -21.30 -27.44
C PRO A 125 -0.58 -21.15 -28.72
N GLY A 126 0.40 -20.23 -28.70
CA GLY A 126 1.42 -20.04 -29.74
C GLY A 126 1.40 -18.67 -30.44
N LYS A 127 2.53 -17.93 -30.35
CA LYS A 127 2.85 -16.62 -30.97
C LYS A 127 1.69 -15.60 -31.00
N HIS A 128 1.26 -15.16 -29.82
CA HIS A 128 0.41 -13.98 -29.73
C HIS A 128 1.15 -12.75 -30.28
N ARG A 129 0.47 -11.97 -31.12
CA ARG A 129 0.93 -10.63 -31.50
C ARG A 129 0.66 -9.70 -30.31
N ILE A 130 1.60 -9.64 -29.38
CA ILE A 130 1.50 -8.80 -28.19
C ILE A 130 1.90 -7.37 -28.56
N GLY A 131 1.01 -6.42 -28.29
CA GLY A 131 1.31 -5.00 -28.35
C GLY A 131 1.68 -4.43 -26.98
N ALA A 132 2.62 -3.49 -26.96
CA ALA A 132 2.99 -2.73 -25.76
C ALA A 132 3.28 -1.26 -26.11
N VAL A 133 3.35 -0.39 -25.11
CA VAL A 133 3.80 1.00 -25.32
C VAL A 133 5.34 1.03 -25.30
N ASP A 134 5.95 1.68 -26.28
CA ASP A 134 7.40 1.74 -26.40
C ASP A 134 8.05 2.38 -25.17
N GLY A 135 8.99 1.65 -24.56
CA GLY A 135 9.71 2.09 -23.36
C GLY A 135 8.91 2.09 -22.08
N SER A 136 7.70 1.49 -22.05
CA SER A 136 6.89 1.44 -20.84
C SER A 136 7.36 0.37 -19.85
N ASN A 137 6.91 0.49 -18.60
CA ASN A 137 7.07 -0.53 -17.56
C ASN A 137 6.65 -1.93 -18.06
N GLU A 138 5.50 -2.01 -18.75
CA GLU A 138 4.94 -3.23 -19.30
C GLU A 138 5.81 -3.82 -20.42
N GLU A 139 6.34 -2.99 -21.31
CA GLU A 139 7.23 -3.45 -22.37
C GLU A 139 8.54 -4.00 -21.80
N ALA A 140 9.13 -3.29 -20.83
CA ALA A 140 10.33 -3.74 -20.14
C ALA A 140 10.11 -5.07 -19.42
N TRP A 141 8.95 -5.24 -18.77
CA TRP A 141 8.57 -6.47 -18.11
C TRP A 141 8.39 -7.63 -19.09
N LEU A 142 7.66 -7.42 -20.19
CA LEU A 142 7.47 -8.43 -21.25
C LEU A 142 8.81 -8.95 -21.75
N LYS A 143 9.72 -8.05 -22.10
CA LYS A 143 11.07 -8.39 -22.59
C LYS A 143 11.87 -9.17 -21.55
N SER A 144 11.84 -8.73 -20.28
CA SER A 144 12.58 -9.38 -19.19
C SER A 144 12.06 -10.78 -18.86
N ASN A 145 10.78 -11.07 -19.16
CA ASN A 145 10.14 -12.38 -18.95
C ASN A 145 10.07 -13.22 -20.24
N GLY A 146 10.84 -12.88 -21.26
CA GLY A 146 10.98 -13.69 -22.48
C GLY A 146 9.81 -13.60 -23.47
N TYR A 147 8.90 -12.65 -23.29
CA TYR A 147 7.84 -12.39 -24.27
C TYR A 147 8.39 -11.63 -25.48
N ASN A 148 7.93 -12.02 -26.68
CA ASN A 148 8.20 -11.27 -27.90
C ASN A 148 7.15 -10.16 -28.09
N VAL A 149 7.57 -8.91 -27.96
CA VAL A 149 6.72 -7.75 -28.28
C VAL A 149 6.63 -7.63 -29.80
N TYR A 150 5.44 -7.92 -30.36
CA TYR A 150 5.23 -7.91 -31.81
C TYR A 150 5.20 -6.49 -32.38
N LEU A 151 4.60 -5.55 -31.64
CA LEU A 151 4.48 -4.16 -32.06
C LEU A 151 4.49 -3.23 -30.84
N SER A 152 5.42 -2.28 -30.85
CA SER A 152 5.44 -1.20 -29.87
C SER A 152 4.79 0.06 -30.44
N VAL A 153 4.00 0.76 -29.65
CA VAL A 153 3.28 1.97 -30.04
C VAL A 153 3.61 3.14 -29.12
N THR A 154 3.22 4.37 -29.48
CA THR A 154 3.58 5.56 -28.69
C THR A 154 2.54 5.93 -27.63
N SER A 155 1.34 5.34 -27.66
CA SER A 155 0.32 5.63 -26.64
C SER A 155 -0.61 4.43 -26.38
N PRO A 156 -1.16 4.32 -25.16
CA PRO A 156 -2.18 3.32 -24.81
C PRO A 156 -3.39 3.31 -25.76
N GLY A 157 -3.85 4.48 -26.22
CA GLY A 157 -4.98 4.57 -27.16
C GLY A 157 -4.72 3.89 -28.51
N GLN A 158 -3.46 3.84 -28.96
CA GLN A 158 -3.08 3.11 -30.18
C GLN A 158 -3.19 1.59 -29.98
N LEU A 159 -2.85 1.05 -28.79
CA LEU A 159 -3.05 -0.36 -28.48
C LEU A 159 -4.52 -0.75 -28.58
N LEU A 160 -5.41 0.05 -28.00
CA LEU A 160 -6.85 -0.16 -28.10
C LEU A 160 -7.33 -0.14 -29.56
N ALA A 161 -6.83 0.78 -30.39
CA ALA A 161 -7.16 0.83 -31.81
C ALA A 161 -6.66 -0.41 -32.60
N LEU A 162 -5.52 -0.99 -32.21
CA LEU A 162 -4.98 -2.19 -32.83
C LEU A 162 -5.76 -3.45 -32.42
N LEU A 163 -6.17 -3.56 -31.15
CA LEU A 163 -7.08 -4.61 -30.67
C LEU A 163 -8.41 -4.56 -31.43
N LYS A 164 -8.99 -3.35 -31.59
CA LYS A 164 -10.20 -3.08 -32.40
C LYS A 164 -10.13 -3.65 -33.80
N ARG A 165 -8.97 -3.49 -34.44
CA ARG A 165 -8.74 -3.90 -35.83
C ARG A 165 -8.17 -5.33 -35.94
N LYS A 166 -8.08 -6.08 -34.82
CA LYS A 166 -7.46 -7.41 -34.74
C LYS A 166 -6.05 -7.46 -35.34
N ARG A 167 -5.31 -6.35 -35.23
CA ARG A 167 -3.91 -6.23 -35.69
C ARG A 167 -2.91 -6.76 -34.68
N ILE A 168 -3.32 -6.79 -33.42
CA ILE A 168 -2.66 -7.48 -32.30
C ILE A 168 -3.67 -8.41 -31.63
N ASP A 169 -3.19 -9.44 -30.96
CA ASP A 169 -4.02 -10.46 -30.30
C ASP A 169 -4.14 -10.19 -28.79
N ALA A 170 -3.16 -9.48 -28.22
CA ALA A 170 -3.16 -9.07 -26.83
C ALA A 170 -2.47 -7.71 -26.68
N ALA A 171 -2.93 -6.91 -25.73
CA ALA A 171 -2.20 -5.74 -25.24
C ALA A 171 -1.99 -5.89 -23.74
N LEU A 172 -0.76 -5.68 -23.27
CA LEU A 172 -0.49 -5.59 -21.83
C LEU A 172 -0.66 -4.14 -21.39
N MET A 173 -1.60 -3.90 -20.47
CA MET A 173 -1.94 -2.58 -19.97
C MET A 173 -2.42 -2.65 -18.52
N ASP A 174 -2.32 -1.54 -17.80
CA ASP A 174 -3.03 -1.32 -16.55
C ASP A 174 -4.57 -1.28 -16.76
N GLU A 175 -5.30 -1.86 -15.80
CA GLU A 175 -6.77 -1.92 -15.78
C GLU A 175 -7.42 -0.54 -15.84
N ARG A 176 -6.96 0.40 -14.99
CA ARG A 176 -7.57 1.73 -14.87
C ARG A 176 -7.22 2.63 -16.04
N VAL A 177 -6.03 2.48 -16.62
CA VAL A 177 -5.71 3.13 -17.90
C VAL A 177 -6.66 2.64 -19.00
N MET A 178 -6.95 1.32 -19.05
CA MET A 178 -7.94 0.79 -20.00
C MET A 178 -9.34 1.36 -19.73
N GLU A 179 -9.81 1.38 -18.48
CA GLU A 179 -11.11 1.96 -18.10
C GLU A 179 -11.21 3.44 -18.46
N TRP A 180 -10.16 4.22 -18.23
CA TRP A 180 -10.13 5.63 -18.59
C TRP A 180 -10.23 5.83 -20.10
N LEU A 181 -9.49 5.05 -20.91
CA LEU A 181 -9.60 5.09 -22.37
C LEU A 181 -11.00 4.68 -22.85
N SER A 182 -11.63 3.74 -22.13
CA SER A 182 -12.97 3.23 -22.38
C SER A 182 -14.04 4.28 -22.14
N SER A 183 -13.89 5.09 -21.09
CA SER A 183 -14.84 6.15 -20.74
C SER A 183 -15.03 7.16 -21.88
N LYS A 184 -13.99 7.34 -22.72
CA LYS A 184 -13.98 8.19 -23.91
C LYS A 184 -14.52 7.49 -25.17
N SER A 185 -14.82 6.18 -25.13
CA SER A 185 -15.12 5.33 -26.31
C SER A 185 -15.89 4.04 -25.97
N ARG A 186 -17.05 4.14 -25.31
CA ARG A 186 -17.80 3.04 -24.65
C ARG A 186 -18.08 1.74 -25.44
N PRO A 187 -18.52 1.74 -26.72
CA PRO A 187 -19.17 0.54 -27.32
C PRO A 187 -18.28 -0.69 -27.58
N PHE A 188 -16.95 -0.57 -27.55
CA PHE A 188 -16.06 -1.67 -27.98
C PHE A 188 -15.42 -2.45 -26.83
N ILE A 189 -15.38 -1.88 -25.63
CA ILE A 189 -14.68 -2.49 -24.49
C ILE A 189 -15.43 -3.72 -23.97
N GLU A 190 -16.77 -3.75 -24.16
CA GLU A 190 -17.61 -4.93 -23.86
C GLU A 190 -17.19 -6.18 -24.64
N GLY A 191 -16.45 -6.05 -25.75
CA GLY A 191 -15.94 -7.17 -26.54
C GLY A 191 -14.51 -7.61 -26.21
N LEU A 192 -13.85 -6.98 -25.23
CA LEU A 192 -12.52 -7.39 -24.77
C LEU A 192 -12.61 -8.29 -23.55
N HIS A 193 -11.72 -9.28 -23.48
CA HIS A 193 -11.57 -10.18 -22.36
C HIS A 193 -10.30 -9.82 -21.60
N PRO A 194 -10.41 -9.30 -20.36
CA PRO A 194 -9.28 -9.03 -19.49
C PRO A 194 -8.79 -10.33 -18.83
N HIS A 195 -7.50 -10.62 -18.96
CA HIS A 195 -6.83 -11.72 -18.27
C HIS A 195 -5.80 -11.13 -17.30
N PHE A 196 -6.06 -11.27 -16.01
CA PHE A 196 -5.18 -10.73 -14.98
C PHE A 196 -3.80 -11.36 -15.11
N LEU A 197 -2.78 -10.52 -15.06
CA LEU A 197 -1.40 -10.96 -15.12
C LEU A 197 -0.73 -10.84 -13.76
N ARG A 198 -0.76 -9.65 -13.17
CA ARG A 198 -0.05 -9.35 -11.93
C ARG A 198 -0.45 -8.01 -11.33
N TYR A 199 -0.16 -7.87 -10.05
CA TYR A 199 0.05 -6.56 -9.44
C TYR A 199 1.46 -6.04 -9.82
N ALA A 200 1.56 -4.74 -10.08
CA ALA A 200 2.80 -4.08 -10.45
C ALA A 200 3.08 -2.91 -9.50
N PRO A 201 3.94 -3.09 -8.47
CA PRO A 201 4.40 -1.97 -7.66
C PRO A 201 5.23 -1.02 -8.51
N LEU A 202 4.83 0.24 -8.56
CA LEU A 202 5.63 1.29 -9.16
C LEU A 202 6.14 2.24 -8.08
N HIS A 203 7.37 2.70 -8.26
CA HIS A 203 8.14 3.37 -7.25
C HIS A 203 8.51 4.79 -7.66
N PHE A 204 8.94 5.56 -6.67
CA PHE A 204 9.71 6.77 -6.86
C PHE A 204 11.21 6.43 -6.77
N TYR A 205 11.98 6.85 -7.76
CA TYR A 205 13.43 6.75 -7.81
C TYR A 205 14.05 8.11 -7.58
N LEU A 206 14.85 8.21 -6.53
CA LEU A 206 15.62 9.39 -6.17
C LEU A 206 17.03 9.30 -6.76
N ALA A 207 17.47 10.31 -7.51
CA ALA A 207 18.83 10.34 -8.03
C ALA A 207 19.85 10.18 -6.88
N LYS A 208 20.85 9.30 -7.04
CA LYS A 208 21.90 9.10 -6.00
C LYS A 208 22.65 10.39 -5.69
N ALA A 209 22.80 11.28 -6.67
CA ALA A 209 23.41 12.60 -6.49
C ALA A 209 22.60 13.50 -5.54
N PHE A 210 21.28 13.44 -5.61
CA PHE A 210 20.39 14.16 -4.69
C PHE A 210 20.42 13.51 -3.30
N GLN A 211 20.26 12.18 -3.23
CA GLN A 211 20.28 11.45 -1.95
C GLN A 211 21.58 11.69 -1.15
N LYS A 212 22.73 11.80 -1.83
CA LYS A 212 24.00 12.10 -1.17
C LYS A 212 24.00 13.46 -0.46
N LYS A 213 23.24 14.43 -0.98
CA LYS A 213 23.10 15.77 -0.39
C LYS A 213 22.00 15.85 0.66
N HIS A 214 20.97 15.01 0.52
CA HIS A 214 19.76 14.98 1.36
C HIS A 214 19.45 13.54 1.80
N PRO A 215 20.31 12.92 2.64
CA PRO A 215 20.15 11.52 3.05
C PRO A 215 18.86 11.26 3.83
N GLU A 216 18.29 12.30 4.45
CA GLU A 216 17.05 12.27 5.23
C GLU A 216 15.78 12.17 4.38
N PHE A 217 15.84 12.59 3.11
CA PHE A 217 14.64 12.72 2.27
C PHE A 217 13.92 11.39 2.08
N LEU A 218 14.64 10.36 1.58
CA LEU A 218 14.00 9.09 1.21
C LEU A 218 13.39 8.34 2.42
N PRO A 219 14.05 8.28 3.60
CA PRO A 219 13.42 7.75 4.81
C PRO A 219 12.18 8.54 5.25
N ALA A 220 12.20 9.87 5.18
CA ALA A 220 11.04 10.69 5.53
C ALA A 220 9.88 10.49 4.55
N PHE A 221 10.19 10.49 3.24
CA PHE A 221 9.24 10.21 2.17
C PHE A 221 8.56 8.83 2.37
N ASN A 222 9.36 7.80 2.60
CA ASN A 222 8.86 6.43 2.81
C ASN A 222 7.95 6.32 4.05
N ARG A 223 8.21 7.10 5.11
CA ARG A 223 7.37 7.12 6.32
C ARG A 223 6.01 7.76 6.07
N ALA A 224 5.92 8.73 5.16
CA ALA A 224 4.69 9.41 4.81
C ALA A 224 3.78 8.61 3.87
N LEU A 225 4.35 7.71 3.06
CA LEU A 225 3.61 6.99 2.01
C LEU A 225 2.35 6.26 2.50
N PRO A 226 2.34 5.49 3.60
CA PRO A 226 1.14 4.78 4.04
C PRO A 226 -0.08 5.70 4.23
N ALA A 227 0.11 6.88 4.83
CA ALA A 227 -0.97 7.85 5.03
C ALA A 227 -1.38 8.52 3.70
N CYS A 228 -0.42 8.81 2.82
CA CYS A 228 -0.66 9.43 1.52
C CYS A 228 -1.29 8.47 0.48
N MET A 229 -1.41 7.18 0.78
CA MET A 229 -1.89 6.12 -0.12
C MET A 229 -3.18 5.43 0.33
N GLU A 230 -3.73 5.82 1.49
CA GLU A 230 -4.86 5.13 2.11
C GLU A 230 -6.08 5.01 1.18
N LYS A 231 -6.31 6.02 0.32
CA LYS A 231 -7.46 6.07 -0.59
C LYS A 231 -7.25 5.32 -1.91
N THR A 232 -6.00 5.00 -2.25
CA THR A 232 -5.61 4.59 -3.60
C THR A 232 -5.37 3.09 -3.71
N MET A 233 -5.07 2.43 -2.58
CA MET A 233 -4.80 1.00 -2.50
C MET A 233 -6.04 0.19 -2.08
N THR A 234 -7.08 0.17 -2.90
CA THR A 234 -8.35 -0.53 -2.59
C THR A 234 -8.59 -1.76 -3.46
N LEU A 235 -9.32 -2.73 -2.90
CA LEU A 235 -9.81 -3.89 -3.63
C LEU A 235 -11.05 -3.52 -4.46
N THR A 236 -11.14 -4.08 -5.65
CA THR A 236 -12.35 -4.09 -6.47
C THR A 236 -13.40 -5.01 -5.84
N SER A 237 -14.68 -4.84 -6.19
CA SER A 237 -15.74 -5.72 -5.69
C SER A 237 -15.51 -7.21 -6.01
N ARG A 238 -14.85 -7.51 -7.13
CA ARG A 238 -14.50 -8.89 -7.51
C ARG A 238 -13.41 -9.47 -6.61
N GLU A 239 -12.34 -8.71 -6.38
CA GLU A 239 -11.25 -9.13 -5.49
C GLU A 239 -11.77 -9.26 -4.06
N THR A 240 -12.55 -8.30 -3.55
CA THR A 240 -13.18 -8.38 -2.24
C THR A 240 -13.95 -9.69 -2.09
N LYS A 241 -14.85 -10.01 -3.04
CA LYS A 241 -15.61 -11.27 -3.00
C LYS A 241 -14.73 -12.52 -3.05
N HIS A 242 -13.64 -12.49 -3.81
CA HIS A 242 -12.67 -13.58 -3.87
C HIS A 242 -11.97 -13.78 -2.52
N ILE A 243 -11.50 -12.69 -1.91
CA ILE A 243 -10.89 -12.69 -0.57
C ILE A 243 -11.89 -13.17 0.50
N GLU A 244 -13.16 -12.78 0.42
CA GLU A 244 -14.19 -13.27 1.33
C GLU A 244 -14.36 -14.80 1.26
N VAL A 245 -14.42 -15.35 0.04
CA VAL A 245 -14.55 -16.81 -0.17
C VAL A 245 -13.31 -17.55 0.34
N LEU A 246 -12.13 -17.03 -0.01
CA LEU A 246 -10.86 -17.58 0.48
C LEU A 246 -10.80 -17.58 2.01
N THR A 247 -11.15 -16.45 2.63
CA THR A 247 -11.13 -16.29 4.09
C THR A 247 -12.06 -17.28 4.76
N LYS A 248 -13.30 -17.45 4.26
CA LYS A 248 -14.25 -18.43 4.83
C LYS A 248 -13.68 -19.84 4.86
N ARG A 249 -12.99 -20.25 3.79
CA ARG A 249 -12.31 -21.55 3.72
C ARG A 249 -11.18 -21.63 4.75
N LEU A 250 -10.32 -20.63 4.81
CA LEU A 250 -9.18 -20.57 5.74
C LEU A 250 -9.64 -20.63 7.20
N LEU A 251 -10.68 -19.87 7.55
CA LEU A 251 -11.24 -19.84 8.90
C LEU A 251 -11.86 -21.16 9.29
N THR A 252 -12.57 -21.83 8.37
CA THR A 252 -13.17 -23.14 8.65
C THR A 252 -12.09 -24.14 9.06
N GLU A 253 -11.02 -24.25 8.27
CA GLU A 253 -9.89 -25.12 8.58
C GLU A 253 -9.21 -24.74 9.90
N LEU A 254 -8.95 -23.44 10.12
CA LEU A 254 -8.27 -23.01 11.34
C LEU A 254 -9.11 -23.27 12.59
N THR A 255 -10.44 -23.12 12.52
CA THR A 255 -11.35 -23.42 13.64
C THR A 255 -11.42 -24.89 14.00
N GLU A 256 -11.08 -25.80 13.08
CA GLU A 256 -10.96 -27.24 13.36
C GLU A 256 -9.67 -27.57 14.13
N LEU A 257 -8.62 -26.76 13.94
CA LEU A 257 -7.30 -26.96 14.54
C LEU A 257 -7.12 -26.23 15.88
N LEU A 258 -7.89 -25.18 16.11
CA LEU A 258 -7.71 -24.26 17.23
C LEU A 258 -9.01 -24.04 18.02
N ASP A 259 -8.99 -24.36 19.31
CA ASP A 259 -10.00 -23.85 20.25
C ASP A 259 -9.72 -22.37 20.53
N ILE A 260 -10.43 -21.50 19.80
CA ILE A 260 -10.28 -20.05 19.89
C ILE A 260 -10.69 -19.53 21.28
N GLN A 261 -11.67 -20.15 21.92
CA GLN A 261 -12.11 -19.73 23.26
C GLN A 261 -11.06 -20.09 24.32
N GLN A 262 -10.37 -21.21 24.16
CA GLN A 262 -9.20 -21.53 24.96
C GLN A 262 -8.04 -20.56 24.68
N ALA A 263 -7.78 -20.22 23.41
CA ALA A 263 -6.74 -19.27 23.05
C ALA A 263 -6.96 -17.88 23.69
N LEU A 264 -8.20 -17.38 23.65
CA LEU A 264 -8.59 -16.13 24.29
C LEU A 264 -8.36 -16.16 25.80
N ARG A 265 -8.69 -17.27 26.47
CA ARG A 265 -8.53 -17.44 27.94
C ARG A 265 -7.07 -17.63 28.37
N ALA A 266 -6.25 -18.26 27.53
CA ALA A 266 -4.84 -18.52 27.82
C ALA A 266 -3.94 -17.28 27.64
N GLY A 267 -4.37 -16.33 26.81
CA GLY A 267 -3.71 -15.04 26.67
C GLY A 267 -3.76 -14.22 27.95
N LEU A 268 -2.91 -13.18 28.03
CA LEU A 268 -2.91 -12.26 29.15
C LEU A 268 -4.31 -11.61 29.30
N GLN A 269 -4.78 -11.47 30.54
CA GLN A 269 -6.04 -10.81 30.88
C GLN A 269 -5.77 -9.53 31.69
N PRO A 270 -5.38 -8.42 31.04
CA PRO A 270 -5.25 -7.13 31.70
C PRO A 270 -6.58 -6.69 32.30
N GLY A 271 -6.57 -6.13 33.51
CA GLY A 271 -7.78 -5.67 34.18
C GLY A 271 -8.27 -4.31 33.68
N THR A 272 -7.37 -3.51 33.08
CA THR A 272 -7.68 -2.14 32.63
C THR A 272 -6.99 -1.78 31.32
N LEU A 273 -7.55 -0.79 30.59
CA LEU A 273 -6.90 -0.21 29.41
C LEU A 273 -5.54 0.44 29.77
N ALA A 274 -5.40 1.03 30.95
CA ALA A 274 -4.14 1.64 31.38
C ALA A 274 -3.00 0.60 31.51
N GLU A 275 -3.31 -0.60 32.00
CA GLU A 275 -2.36 -1.71 32.02
C GLU A 275 -1.95 -2.13 30.60
N ILE A 276 -2.92 -2.25 29.68
CA ILE A 276 -2.67 -2.58 28.28
C ILE A 276 -1.73 -1.55 27.64
N LEU A 277 -2.03 -0.26 27.77
CA LEU A 277 -1.23 0.82 27.20
C LEU A 277 0.20 0.87 27.79
N THR A 278 0.35 0.47 29.06
CA THR A 278 1.66 0.36 29.71
C THR A 278 2.49 -0.77 29.11
N ILE A 279 1.86 -1.93 28.88
CA ILE A 279 2.52 -3.07 28.21
C ILE A 279 2.87 -2.69 26.77
N ASP A 280 1.94 -2.08 26.06
CA ASP A 280 2.06 -1.70 24.67
C ASP A 280 3.19 -0.68 24.42
N SER A 281 3.32 0.33 25.28
CA SER A 281 4.43 1.30 25.21
C SER A 281 5.80 0.62 25.34
N LYS A 282 5.93 -0.36 26.25
CA LYS A 282 7.16 -1.17 26.39
C LYS A 282 7.39 -2.08 25.18
N TRP A 283 6.30 -2.60 24.60
CA TRP A 283 6.36 -3.45 23.42
C TRP A 283 6.90 -2.69 22.22
N ARG A 284 6.29 -1.55 21.89
CA ARG A 284 6.69 -0.69 20.76
C ARG A 284 8.10 -0.12 20.89
N ALA A 285 8.60 0.04 22.12
CA ALA A 285 9.96 0.54 22.35
C ALA A 285 11.05 -0.49 22.04
N LEU A 286 10.71 -1.77 21.98
CA LEU A 286 11.67 -2.87 21.82
C LEU A 286 11.42 -3.74 20.59
N ALA A 287 10.17 -3.84 20.12
CA ALA A 287 9.84 -4.58 18.92
C ALA A 287 10.11 -3.73 17.66
N PRO A 288 10.66 -4.33 16.58
CA PRO A 288 11.00 -5.74 16.41
C PRO A 288 12.42 -6.14 16.86
N GLU A 289 13.24 -5.20 17.36
CA GLU A 289 14.66 -5.41 17.63
C GLU A 289 14.94 -6.40 18.78
N ALA A 290 14.02 -6.52 19.73
CA ALA A 290 14.12 -7.42 20.88
C ALA A 290 12.75 -8.00 21.27
N ILE A 291 12.72 -9.31 21.53
CA ILE A 291 11.51 -10.01 21.98
C ILE A 291 11.38 -9.84 23.50
N LEU A 292 10.31 -9.19 23.96
CA LEU A 292 10.02 -9.08 25.39
C LEU A 292 9.68 -10.46 26.00
N PRO A 293 9.92 -10.69 27.31
CA PRO A 293 9.49 -11.92 27.99
C PRO A 293 8.01 -12.23 27.80
N LEU A 294 7.15 -11.20 27.82
CA LEU A 294 5.72 -11.37 27.55
C LEU A 294 5.46 -11.83 26.10
N ALA A 295 6.10 -11.20 25.12
CA ALA A 295 5.98 -11.60 23.72
C ALA A 295 6.44 -13.04 23.50
N SER A 296 7.56 -13.43 24.11
CA SER A 296 8.07 -14.80 24.09
C SER A 296 7.10 -15.79 24.75
N HIS A 297 6.48 -15.40 25.86
CA HIS A 297 5.46 -16.22 26.52
C HIS A 297 4.24 -16.43 25.63
N ILE A 298 3.71 -15.37 25.01
CA ILE A 298 2.57 -15.46 24.07
C ILE A 298 2.94 -16.36 22.89
N LEU A 299 4.10 -16.16 22.25
CA LEU A 299 4.58 -17.00 21.13
C LEU A 299 4.81 -18.47 21.50
N ALA A 300 4.96 -18.77 22.80
CA ALA A 300 5.12 -20.13 23.32
C ALA A 300 3.79 -20.81 23.66
N LEU A 301 2.66 -20.07 23.65
CA LEU A 301 1.34 -20.65 23.90
C LEU A 301 1.00 -21.72 22.84
N PRO A 302 0.29 -22.81 23.21
CA PRO A 302 -0.14 -23.83 22.25
C PRO A 302 -0.91 -23.23 21.07
N ALA A 303 -1.80 -22.28 21.33
CA ALA A 303 -2.54 -21.55 20.30
C ALA A 303 -1.60 -20.84 19.32
N SER A 304 -0.62 -20.09 19.82
CA SER A 304 0.38 -19.43 18.99
C SER A 304 1.21 -20.40 18.16
N LYS A 305 1.56 -21.58 18.70
CA LYS A 305 2.26 -22.63 17.95
C LYS A 305 1.40 -23.25 16.86
N THR A 306 0.11 -23.45 17.12
CA THR A 306 -0.84 -23.88 16.09
C THR A 306 -0.96 -22.83 14.98
N LEU A 307 -1.12 -21.55 15.34
CA LEU A 307 -1.20 -20.45 14.38
C LEU A 307 0.07 -20.33 13.53
N GLU A 308 1.25 -20.42 14.14
CA GLU A 308 2.55 -20.40 13.46
C GLU A 308 2.70 -21.57 12.47
N ALA A 309 2.37 -22.80 12.92
CA ALA A 309 2.46 -23.99 12.07
C ALA A 309 1.47 -23.93 10.90
N TRP A 310 0.24 -23.51 11.17
CA TRP A 310 -0.80 -23.32 10.16
C TRP A 310 -0.42 -22.23 9.16
N GLN A 311 0.02 -21.04 9.60
CA GLN A 311 0.52 -20.00 8.69
C GLN A 311 1.61 -20.53 7.74
N ARG A 312 2.57 -21.28 8.28
CA ARG A 312 3.69 -21.85 7.49
C ARG A 312 3.25 -22.85 6.43
N SER A 313 2.16 -23.60 6.65
CA SER A 313 1.65 -24.57 5.65
C SER A 313 1.09 -23.89 4.39
N TYR A 314 0.72 -22.61 4.48
CA TYR A 314 0.21 -21.81 3.36
C TYR A 314 1.27 -21.16 2.49
N GLN A 315 2.56 -21.51 2.68
CA GLN A 315 3.68 -21.09 1.83
C GLN A 315 3.69 -19.57 1.55
N GLY A 316 3.32 -18.77 2.54
CA GLY A 316 3.30 -17.32 2.49
C GLY A 316 2.07 -16.67 1.85
N LEU A 317 0.99 -17.42 1.56
CA LEU A 317 -0.34 -16.83 1.31
C LEU A 317 -0.86 -16.15 2.58
N VAL A 318 -0.80 -16.85 3.71
CA VAL A 318 -1.06 -16.26 5.03
C VAL A 318 0.24 -15.66 5.54
N THR A 319 0.27 -14.35 5.75
CA THR A 319 1.46 -13.61 6.20
C THR A 319 1.52 -13.50 7.71
N GLU A 320 0.37 -13.38 8.36
CA GLU A 320 0.24 -13.32 9.81
C GLU A 320 -1.16 -13.75 10.25
N VAL A 321 -1.26 -14.21 11.49
CA VAL A 321 -2.51 -14.51 12.18
C VAL A 321 -2.38 -14.08 13.63
N MET A 322 -3.42 -13.43 14.14
CA MET A 322 -3.53 -13.04 15.53
C MET A 322 -4.95 -13.22 16.06
N VAL A 323 -5.03 -13.54 17.35
CA VAL A 323 -6.25 -13.57 18.14
C VAL A 323 -6.14 -12.45 19.16
N ILE A 324 -7.12 -11.55 19.14
CA ILE A 324 -7.20 -10.32 19.92
C ILE A 324 -8.39 -10.46 20.87
N ASN A 325 -8.21 -10.14 22.15
CA ASN A 325 -9.30 -10.21 23.13
C ASN A 325 -10.25 -9.00 23.03
N HIS A 326 -11.36 -9.04 23.78
CA HIS A 326 -12.37 -7.99 23.79
C HIS A 326 -11.88 -6.57 24.18
N MET A 327 -10.68 -6.45 24.78
CA MET A 327 -10.07 -5.15 25.10
C MET A 327 -9.08 -4.67 24.02
N GLY A 328 -8.92 -5.44 22.94
CA GLY A 328 -7.97 -5.15 21.87
C GLY A 328 -6.56 -5.66 22.14
N ALA A 329 -6.30 -6.44 23.19
CA ALA A 329 -4.96 -6.96 23.48
C ALA A 329 -4.71 -8.32 22.80
N ILE A 330 -3.49 -8.57 22.34
CA ILE A 330 -3.11 -9.85 21.72
C ILE A 330 -3.19 -10.99 22.75
N ALA A 331 -4.02 -12.00 22.44
CA ALA A 331 -4.15 -13.24 23.21
C ALA A 331 -3.29 -14.38 22.63
N ALA A 332 -3.18 -14.44 21.29
CA ALA A 332 -2.28 -15.35 20.58
C ALA A 332 -1.83 -14.71 19.27
N MET A 333 -0.61 -15.02 18.84
CA MET A 333 -0.04 -14.54 17.58
C MET A 333 0.88 -15.60 16.96
N SER A 334 0.85 -15.69 15.63
CA SER A 334 1.70 -16.58 14.83
C SER A 334 3.15 -16.10 14.72
N GLN A 335 3.37 -14.78 14.80
CA GLN A 335 4.67 -14.13 14.75
C GLN A 335 4.66 -12.84 15.61
N LEU A 336 5.83 -12.26 15.86
CA LEU A 336 5.95 -11.02 16.64
C LEU A 336 5.28 -9.85 15.92
N THR A 337 4.43 -9.10 16.63
CA THR A 337 3.80 -7.87 16.17
C THR A 337 4.60 -6.62 16.56
N SER A 338 4.34 -5.50 15.90
CA SER A 338 4.93 -4.18 16.24
C SER A 338 4.50 -3.66 17.61
N ASP A 339 3.32 -4.05 18.05
CA ASP A 339 2.59 -3.51 19.19
C ASP A 339 1.71 -4.60 19.81
N PHE A 340 1.35 -4.41 21.08
CA PHE A 340 0.59 -5.39 21.85
C PHE A 340 -0.92 -5.09 21.82
N TRP A 341 -1.26 -3.81 21.78
CA TRP A 341 -2.64 -3.36 21.70
C TRP A 341 -3.01 -3.11 20.24
N GLN A 342 -4.16 -3.63 19.84
CA GLN A 342 -4.72 -3.56 18.49
C GLN A 342 -6.11 -2.90 18.52
N GLY A 343 -6.55 -2.41 19.69
CA GLY A 343 -7.91 -1.93 19.93
C GLY A 343 -8.23 -0.59 19.27
N ASP A 344 -7.19 0.16 18.88
CA ASP A 344 -7.28 1.41 18.12
C ASP A 344 -7.21 1.19 16.61
N GLU A 345 -6.93 -0.03 16.15
CA GLU A 345 -6.80 -0.32 14.74
C GLU A 345 -8.15 -0.63 14.06
N PRO A 346 -8.32 -0.27 12.76
CA PRO A 346 -9.52 -0.61 11.99
C PRO A 346 -9.82 -2.11 11.99
N LYS A 347 -8.78 -2.97 12.00
CA LYS A 347 -8.91 -4.42 12.04
C LYS A 347 -9.70 -4.92 13.27
N PHE A 348 -9.71 -4.15 14.36
CA PHE A 348 -10.48 -4.44 15.56
C PHE A 348 -11.78 -3.61 15.60
N LEU A 349 -11.68 -2.30 15.39
CA LEU A 349 -12.80 -1.37 15.53
C LEU A 349 -13.98 -1.70 14.61
N GLU A 350 -13.72 -2.13 13.38
CA GLU A 350 -14.76 -2.39 12.38
C GLU A 350 -15.63 -3.62 12.67
N VAL A 351 -15.13 -4.56 13.49
CA VAL A 351 -15.82 -5.82 13.81
C VAL A 351 -16.16 -5.97 15.30
N ALA A 352 -15.44 -5.30 16.19
CA ALA A 352 -15.60 -5.40 17.65
C ALA A 352 -15.60 -4.06 18.39
N GLY A 353 -15.38 -2.92 17.72
CA GLY A 353 -15.40 -1.60 18.34
C GLY A 353 -16.74 -1.28 19.02
N SER A 354 -16.70 -0.46 20.08
CA SER A 354 -17.91 -0.01 20.77
C SER A 354 -18.66 1.04 19.94
N GLU A 355 -19.98 1.12 20.11
CA GLU A 355 -20.91 1.96 19.33
C GLU A 355 -20.59 3.47 19.32
N LEU A 356 -19.70 3.95 20.20
CA LEU A 356 -19.34 5.36 20.29
C LEU A 356 -18.53 5.89 19.09
N ALA A 357 -18.04 5.01 18.21
CA ALA A 357 -17.24 5.38 17.03
C ALA A 357 -17.97 5.18 15.67
N ALA A 358 -19.16 4.58 15.65
CA ALA A 358 -19.84 4.21 14.41
C ALA A 358 -21.12 5.02 14.20
N THR A 359 -21.13 5.90 13.19
CA THR A 359 -22.32 6.64 12.74
C THR A 359 -23.34 5.76 11.97
N SER A 360 -23.20 4.43 12.01
CA SER A 360 -24.10 3.50 11.32
C SER A 360 -24.19 2.17 12.08
N HIS A 361 -25.44 1.75 12.37
CA HIS A 361 -25.84 0.65 13.25
C HIS A 361 -25.63 -0.77 12.68
N ILE A 362 -24.50 -1.07 12.03
CA ILE A 362 -24.23 -2.45 11.58
C ILE A 362 -22.75 -2.80 11.84
N ARG A 363 -22.49 -3.55 12.91
CA ARG A 363 -21.18 -4.20 13.11
C ARG A 363 -20.97 -5.22 11.98
N LYS A 364 -19.81 -5.17 11.31
CA LYS A 364 -19.52 -6.08 10.20
C LYS A 364 -19.21 -7.48 10.74
N THR A 365 -19.69 -8.51 10.06
CA THR A 365 -19.32 -9.91 10.35
C THR A 365 -17.96 -10.28 9.78
N LEU A 366 -17.41 -9.42 8.93
CA LEU A 366 -16.11 -9.54 8.28
C LEU A 366 -15.64 -8.14 7.89
N PHE A 367 -14.39 -7.82 8.20
CA PHE A 367 -13.72 -6.62 7.71
C PHE A 367 -12.55 -7.03 6.82
N ILE A 368 -12.39 -6.37 5.68
CA ILE A 368 -11.24 -6.50 4.79
C ILE A 368 -10.62 -5.12 4.64
N SER A 369 -9.34 -4.99 5.00
CA SER A 369 -8.62 -3.73 4.90
C SER A 369 -8.36 -3.34 3.44
N PRO A 370 -8.03 -2.06 3.18
CA PRO A 370 -7.31 -1.69 1.98
C PRO A 370 -6.01 -2.51 1.84
N ILE A 371 -5.48 -2.58 0.62
CA ILE A 371 -4.17 -3.16 0.35
C ILE A 371 -3.11 -2.28 1.02
N ARG A 372 -2.18 -2.90 1.74
CA ARG A 372 -1.05 -2.22 2.38
C ARG A 372 0.26 -2.85 1.95
N TYR A 373 1.28 -2.02 1.77
CA TYR A 373 2.64 -2.50 1.57
C TYR A 373 3.28 -2.77 2.94
N ASP A 374 3.63 -4.03 3.19
CA ASP A 374 4.44 -4.42 4.34
C ASP A 374 5.92 -4.30 3.98
N GLN A 375 6.59 -3.34 4.61
CA GLN A 375 8.02 -3.08 4.44
C GLN A 375 8.88 -4.29 4.80
N SER A 376 8.51 -5.05 5.85
CA SER A 376 9.34 -6.11 6.40
C SER A 376 9.45 -7.31 5.44
N THR A 377 8.36 -7.62 4.76
CA THR A 377 8.27 -8.72 3.80
C THR A 377 8.36 -8.25 2.34
N ALA A 378 8.36 -6.94 2.12
CA ALA A 378 8.29 -6.29 0.80
C ALA A 378 7.10 -6.78 -0.05
N ARG A 379 5.96 -7.05 0.59
CA ARG A 379 4.75 -7.61 -0.02
C ARG A 379 3.55 -6.70 0.16
N PHE A 380 2.57 -6.89 -0.72
CA PHE A 380 1.25 -6.29 -0.54
C PHE A 380 0.36 -7.26 0.19
N GLN A 381 -0.27 -6.78 1.26
CA GLN A 381 -1.17 -7.58 2.05
C GLN A 381 -2.48 -6.88 2.29
N VAL A 382 -3.52 -7.69 2.50
CA VAL A 382 -4.80 -7.27 3.04
C VAL A 382 -4.97 -7.95 4.38
N THR A 383 -5.45 -7.21 5.37
CA THR A 383 -5.84 -7.77 6.67
C THR A 383 -7.33 -8.06 6.62
N VAL A 384 -7.68 -9.29 6.99
CA VAL A 384 -9.06 -9.73 7.11
C VAL A 384 -9.35 -10.03 8.57
N SER A 385 -10.41 -9.44 9.11
CA SER A 385 -10.80 -9.60 10.51
C SER A 385 -12.21 -10.16 10.65
N VAL A 386 -12.38 -11.06 11.61
CA VAL A 386 -13.68 -11.60 12.00
C VAL A 386 -13.89 -11.50 13.50
N PRO A 387 -15.10 -11.14 13.95
CA PRO A 387 -15.44 -11.17 15.37
C PRO A 387 -15.53 -12.61 15.88
N ILE A 388 -15.08 -12.83 17.12
CA ILE A 388 -15.19 -14.10 17.84
C ILE A 388 -16.29 -13.94 18.88
N PHE A 389 -17.35 -14.75 18.80
CA PHE A 389 -18.45 -14.75 19.77
C PHE A 389 -18.33 -15.91 20.75
N SER A 390 -18.75 -15.68 21.99
CA SER A 390 -18.91 -16.74 23.01
C SER A 390 -20.38 -17.16 23.06
N GLY A 391 -20.75 -18.20 22.33
CA GLY A 391 -22.15 -18.67 22.25
C GLY A 391 -23.07 -17.69 21.50
N ASP A 392 -24.35 -17.62 21.90
CA ASP A 392 -25.40 -16.83 21.23
C ASP A 392 -25.34 -15.31 21.56
N GLY A 393 -24.24 -14.83 22.14
CA GLY A 393 -24.10 -13.43 22.55
C GLY A 393 -23.96 -12.47 21.37
N GLU A 394 -24.56 -11.28 21.49
CA GLU A 394 -24.46 -10.22 20.47
C GLU A 394 -23.13 -9.45 20.51
N THR A 395 -22.36 -9.58 21.61
CA THR A 395 -21.07 -8.90 21.79
C THR A 395 -19.90 -9.83 21.46
N PRO A 396 -18.98 -9.41 20.57
CA PRO A 396 -17.74 -10.16 20.33
C PRO A 396 -16.89 -10.24 21.60
N ASN A 397 -16.40 -11.43 21.93
CA ASN A 397 -15.44 -11.70 23.00
C ASN A 397 -13.98 -11.53 22.53
N GLY A 398 -13.79 -11.28 21.23
CA GLY A 398 -12.49 -11.04 20.62
C GLY A 398 -12.59 -10.86 19.11
N VAL A 399 -11.44 -10.77 18.46
CA VAL A 399 -11.27 -10.66 17.01
C VAL A 399 -10.17 -11.62 16.57
N MET A 400 -10.39 -12.31 15.46
CA MET A 400 -9.32 -12.98 14.75
C MET A 400 -8.95 -12.15 13.52
N ALA A 401 -7.68 -11.83 13.36
CA ALA A 401 -7.18 -11.10 12.20
C ALA A 401 -6.13 -11.93 11.45
N LEU A 402 -6.25 -11.96 10.12
CA LEU A 402 -5.39 -12.68 9.20
C LEU A 402 -4.80 -11.70 8.19
N GLY A 403 -3.49 -11.64 8.06
CA GLY A 403 -2.82 -11.01 6.93
C GLY A 403 -2.74 -11.98 5.75
N LEU A 404 -3.14 -11.53 4.57
CA LEU A 404 -3.10 -12.30 3.32
C LEU A 404 -2.27 -11.55 2.28
N ASP A 405 -1.30 -12.24 1.68
CA ASP A 405 -0.58 -11.76 0.50
C ASP A 405 -1.56 -11.67 -0.68
N ILE A 406 -1.74 -10.47 -1.23
CA ILE A 406 -2.77 -10.24 -2.24
C ILE A 406 -2.48 -10.94 -3.57
N GLU A 407 -1.20 -11.03 -3.98
CA GLU A 407 -0.85 -11.67 -5.25
C GLU A 407 -1.17 -13.16 -5.20
N LYS A 408 -0.74 -13.82 -4.11
CA LYS A 408 -1.02 -15.25 -3.88
C LYS A 408 -2.51 -15.51 -3.65
N ALA A 409 -3.19 -14.62 -2.94
CA ALA A 409 -4.61 -14.78 -2.68
C ALA A 409 -5.42 -14.79 -3.97
N MET A 410 -5.00 -14.02 -4.97
CA MET A 410 -5.63 -14.00 -6.30
C MET A 410 -5.24 -15.19 -7.20
N GLY A 411 -4.36 -16.09 -6.74
CA GLY A 411 -3.99 -17.33 -7.43
C GLY A 411 -3.01 -17.14 -8.58
N ILE A 412 -2.10 -16.17 -8.47
CA ILE A 412 -1.02 -15.91 -9.43
C ILE A 412 0.25 -16.69 -9.06
#